data_AF-A0A8T3RB07-F1
#
_entry.id   AF-A0A8T3RB07-F1
#
_cell.length_a   1.000
_cell.length_b   1.000
_cell.length_c   1.000
_cell.angle_alpha   90.00
_cell.angle_beta   90.00
_cell.angle_gamma   90.00
#
_symmetry.space_group_name_H-M   'P 1'
#
loop_
_entity.id
_entity.type
_entity.pdbx_description
1 polymer ?
#
loop_
_entity_poly.entity_id
_entity_poly.type
_entity_poly.pdbx_seq_one_letter_code
_entity_poly.pdbx_strand_id
1 'polypeptide(L)' 'MTESTRPPPMAPTPLALASTLPSYLYLDTDVLEREKERVFGRTWQLVARGDELARVGDFVPATILDEPIV' A
#
# COMPACT_ATOMS: atom_id res chain seq x y z
N MET A 1 -2.65 -23.86 -15.46
CA MET A 1 -1.94 -23.65 -14.18
C MET A 1 -0.58 -23.07 -14.53
N THR A 2 -0.46 -21.75 -14.63
CA THR A 2 0.83 -21.07 -14.87
C THR A 2 1.38 -20.67 -13.51
N GLU A 3 2.39 -21.41 -13.05
CA GLU A 3 3.08 -21.15 -11.80
C GLU A 3 3.89 -19.85 -11.96
N SER A 4 3.39 -18.77 -11.38
CA SER A 4 4.11 -17.50 -11.33
C SER A 4 5.32 -17.68 -10.40
N THR A 5 6.48 -17.98 -10.98
CA THR A 5 7.76 -18.03 -10.27
C THR A 5 8.00 -16.67 -9.62
N ARG A 6 7.84 -16.60 -8.29
CA ARG A 6 8.24 -15.44 -7.51
C ARG A 6 9.78 -15.37 -7.54
N PRO A 7 10.39 -14.25 -7.92
CA PRO A 7 11.84 -14.11 -7.83
C PRO A 7 12.30 -14.28 -6.38
N PRO A 8 13.50 -14.87 -6.14
CA PRO A 8 14.02 -15.07 -4.79
C PRO A 8 14.12 -13.73 -4.05
N PRO A 9 13.88 -13.69 -2.72
CA PRO A 9 13.97 -12.45 -1.97
C PRO A 9 15.38 -11.87 -2.08
N MET A 10 15.50 -10.70 -2.70
CA MET A 10 16.74 -9.93 -2.71
C MET A 10 17.06 -9.52 -1.26
N ALA A 11 18.27 -9.82 -0.79
CA ALA A 11 18.71 -9.38 0.52
C ALA A 11 18.69 -7.84 0.58
N PRO A 12 18.18 -7.22 1.66
CA PRO A 12 18.12 -5.77 1.77
C PRO A 12 19.54 -5.20 1.81
N THR A 13 19.75 -4.08 1.12
CA THR A 13 20.99 -3.30 1.21
C THR A 13 21.21 -2.89 2.67
N PRO A 14 22.44 -3.03 3.23
CA PRO A 14 22.74 -2.52 4.56
C PRO A 14 22.35 -1.05 4.69
N LEU A 15 21.70 -0.67 5.80
CA LEU A 15 21.17 0.69 5.97
C LEU A 15 22.23 1.78 5.79
N ALA A 16 23.48 1.51 6.19
CA ALA A 16 24.61 2.43 6.01
C ALA A 16 24.97 2.73 4.54
N LEU A 17 24.49 1.91 3.61
CA LEU A 17 24.70 2.03 2.16
C LEU A 17 23.39 2.30 1.41
N ALA A 18 22.27 2.44 2.11
CA ALA A 18 20.98 2.67 1.47
C ALA A 18 20.90 4.09 0.91
N SER A 19 20.36 4.21 -0.29
CA SER A 19 19.98 5.47 -0.90
C SER A 19 18.47 5.54 -1.08
N THR A 20 17.94 6.73 -1.38
CA THR A 20 16.56 6.85 -1.83
C THR A 20 16.33 6.05 -3.11
N LEU A 21 15.06 5.73 -3.36
CA LEU A 21 14.66 5.10 -4.60
C LEU A 21 14.93 6.04 -5.80
N PRO A 22 15.15 5.49 -7.00
CA PRO A 22 15.17 6.27 -8.24
C PRO A 22 13.93 7.16 -8.40
N SER A 23 14.12 8.37 -8.93
CA SER A 23 13.05 9.38 -9.03
C SER A 23 11.82 8.93 -9.80
N TYR A 24 11.98 8.09 -10.84
CA TYR A 24 10.87 7.61 -11.65
C TYR A 24 9.86 6.79 -10.84
N LEU A 25 10.28 6.12 -9.75
CA LEU A 25 9.37 5.36 -8.89
C LEU A 25 8.35 6.24 -8.18
N TYR A 26 8.60 7.54 -8.08
CA TYR A 26 7.67 8.51 -7.49
C TYR A 26 6.84 9.27 -8.54
N LEU A 27 7.27 9.26 -9.80
CA LEU A 27 6.73 10.15 -10.85
C LEU A 27 6.00 9.41 -11.97
N ASP A 28 6.30 8.13 -12.16
CA ASP A 28 5.72 7.32 -13.23
C ASP A 28 4.33 6.79 -12.83
N THR A 29 3.31 7.16 -13.59
CA THR A 29 1.93 6.72 -13.36
C THR A 29 1.79 5.20 -13.46
N ASP A 30 2.56 4.53 -14.33
CA ASP A 30 2.50 3.07 -14.45
C ASP A 30 3.04 2.37 -13.20
N VAL A 31 3.98 3.01 -12.49
CA VAL A 31 4.47 2.53 -11.19
C VAL A 31 3.36 2.67 -10.16
N LEU A 32 2.71 3.84 -10.10
CA LEU A 32 1.59 4.08 -9.18
C LEU A 32 0.46 3.06 -9.36
N GLU A 33 0.03 2.79 -10.60
CA GLU A 33 -1.05 1.81 -10.86
C GLU A 33 -0.69 0.41 -10.37
N ARG A 34 0.58 -0.01 -10.50
CA ARG A 34 1.05 -1.29 -9.95
C ARG A 34 1.08 -1.29 -8.42
N GLU A 35 1.45 -0.17 -7.79
CA GLU A 35 1.43 -0.05 -6.33
C GLU A 35 0.01 -0.11 -5.78
N LYS A 36 -0.96 0.53 -6.46
CA LYS A 36 -2.39 0.42 -6.13
C LYS A 36 -2.83 -1.05 -6.09
N GLU A 37 -2.54 -1.82 -7.14
CA GLU A 37 -2.95 -3.22 -7.22
C GLU A 37 -2.20 -4.16 -6.27
N ARG A 38 -0.88 -3.98 -6.11
CA ARG A 38 -0.01 -4.98 -5.49
C ARG A 38 0.28 -4.70 -4.02
N VAL A 39 0.21 -3.43 -3.61
CA VAL A 39 0.47 -3.00 -2.24
C VAL A 39 -0.86 -2.65 -1.59
N PHE A 40 -1.51 -1.58 -2.02
CA PHE A 40 -2.70 -1.06 -1.34
C PHE A 40 -3.89 -2.02 -1.43
N GLY A 41 -4.14 -2.63 -2.60
CA GLY A 41 -5.18 -3.64 -2.79
C GLY A 41 -4.92 -5.00 -2.14
N ARG A 42 -3.77 -5.17 -1.47
CA ARG A 42 -3.36 -6.47 -0.87
C ARG A 42 -2.84 -6.35 0.55
N THR A 43 -2.93 -5.16 1.15
CA THR A 43 -2.46 -4.90 2.52
C THR A 43 -3.55 -4.23 3.34
N TRP A 44 -3.50 -4.41 4.65
CA TRP A 44 -4.43 -3.79 5.58
C TRP A 44 -4.17 -2.28 5.68
N GLN A 45 -5.20 -1.48 5.42
CA GLN A 45 -5.16 -0.03 5.60
C GLN A 45 -5.83 0.33 6.92
N LEU A 46 -5.12 1.07 7.77
CA LEU A 46 -5.67 1.60 9.01
C LEU A 46 -6.56 2.81 8.66
N VAL A 47 -7.86 2.71 8.95
CA VAL A 47 -8.85 3.75 8.58
C VAL A 47 -9.39 4.55 9.76
N ALA A 48 -9.41 3.98 10.96
CA ALA A 48 -9.91 4.63 12.17
C ALA A 48 -9.31 3.99 13.42
N ARG A 49 -9.32 4.73 14.52
CA ARG A 49 -9.13 4.17 15.86
C ARG A 49 -10.47 3.68 16.41
N GLY A 50 -10.41 2.73 17.35
CA GLY A 50 -11.63 2.12 17.90
C GLY A 50 -12.50 3.08 18.72
N ASP A 51 -11.91 4.13 19.30
CA ASP A 51 -12.64 5.17 20.05
C ASP A 51 -13.48 6.10 19.16
N GLU A 52 -13.16 6.18 17.87
CA GLU A 52 -13.92 6.93 16.86
C GLU A 52 -15.22 6.23 16.44
N LEU A 53 -15.36 4.94 16.76
CA LEU A 53 -16.51 4.09 16.41
C LEU A 53 -17.17 3.48 17.66
N ALA A 54 -17.11 4.19 18.78
CA ALA A 54 -17.50 3.65 20.08
C ALA A 54 -19.03 3.55 20.28
N ARG A 55 -19.83 4.30 19.51
CA ARG A 55 -21.30 4.32 19.63
C ARG A 55 -21.97 3.74 18.41
N VAL A 56 -23.16 3.18 18.63
CA VAL A 56 -24.02 2.70 17.54
C VAL A 56 -24.41 3.90 16.66
N GLY A 57 -24.12 3.78 15.37
CA GLY A 57 -24.38 4.84 14.39
C GLY A 57 -23.16 5.72 14.08
N ASP A 58 -22.05 5.56 14.80
CA ASP A 58 -20.79 6.20 14.42
C ASP A 58 -20.25 5.54 13.14
N PHE A 59 -19.80 6.37 12.19
CA PHE A 59 -19.13 5.93 10.97
C PHE A 59 -18.00 6.90 10.64
N VAL A 60 -16.89 6.37 10.11
CA VAL A 60 -15.74 7.16 9.68
C VAL A 60 -15.55 6.93 8.18
N PRO A 61 -16.02 7.85 7.32
CA PRO A 61 -15.80 7.72 5.89
C PRO A 61 -14.31 7.90 5.61
N ALA A 62 -13.74 7.00 4.83
CA ALA A 62 -12.35 7.05 4.40
C ALA A 62 -12.25 6.91 2.89
N THR A 63 -11.25 7.53 2.29
CA THR A 63 -10.89 7.30 0.89
C THR A 63 -9.52 6.67 0.85
N ILE A 64 -9.45 5.45 0.31
CA ILE A 64 -8.19 4.75 0.08
C ILE A 64 -7.95 4.79 -1.43
N LEU A 65 -6.87 5.46 -1.84
CA LEU A 65 -6.60 5.77 -3.24
C LEU A 65 -7.78 6.50 -3.88
N ASP A 66 -8.41 5.91 -4.89
CA ASP A 66 -9.55 6.46 -5.62
C ASP A 66 -10.88 5.82 -5.16
N GLU A 67 -10.87 5.02 -4.09
CA GLU A 67 -12.03 4.26 -3.61
C GLU A 67 -12.56 4.80 -2.28
N PRO A 68 -13.80 5.33 -2.25
CA PRO A 68 -14.46 5.73 -1.01
C PRO A 68 -15.05 4.52 -0.27
N ILE A 69 -14.86 4.47 1.05
CA ILE A 69 -15.29 3.39 1.94
C ILE A 69 -16.04 4.00 3.14
N VAL A 70 -17.09 3.31 3.58
CA VAL A 70 -17.92 3.63 4.76
C VAL A 70 -18.13 2.36 5.58
#